data_AF-A0AA42KWK6-F1
#
_entry.id   AF-A0AA42KWK6-F1
#
_cell.length_a   1.000
_cell.length_b   1.000
_cell.length_c   1.000
_cell.angle_alpha   90.00
_cell.angle_beta   90.00
_cell.angle_gamma   90.00
#
_symmetry.space_group_name_H-M   'P 1'
#
loop_
_entity.id
_entity.type
_entity.pdbx_description
1 polymer ?
#
loop_
_entity_poly.entity_id
_entity_poly.type
_entity_poly.pdbx_seq_one_letter_code
_entity_poly.pdbx_strand_id
1 'polypeptide(L)'
;MFANRDHQQEPYLKLTARAQVLEEARGQALTTVQAWHQAGWQPATADNLAAPRSLSTLWLRLPLSNLGATTWERWLEVTPWRVGEVDLYQFRRAGARALAHRHVGAPGRALGA
;
A
#
# COMPACT_ATOMS: atom_id res chain seq x y z
N MET A 1 33.60 -28.47 4.98
CA MET A 1 33.09 -27.56 6.03
C MET A 1 31.66 -27.21 5.66
N PHE A 2 30.67 -27.82 6.32
CA PHE A 2 29.24 -27.51 6.19
C PHE A 2 28.97 -26.13 6.85
N ALA A 3 28.01 -25.27 6.49
CA ALA A 3 26.78 -25.42 5.72
C ALA A 3 26.31 -24.06 5.16
N ASN A 4 25.51 -24.15 4.10
CA ASN A 4 24.56 -23.16 3.58
C ASN A 4 23.98 -22.20 4.63
N ARG A 5 23.93 -20.91 4.26
CA ARG A 5 22.76 -20.07 4.49
C ARG A 5 22.83 -18.83 3.60
N ASP A 6 22.64 -19.06 2.30
CA ASP A 6 21.94 -18.08 1.49
C ASP A 6 20.60 -17.84 2.18
N HIS A 7 20.52 -16.81 3.02
CA HIS A 7 19.25 -16.22 3.38
C HIS A 7 18.76 -15.50 2.14
N GLN A 8 18.30 -16.29 1.17
CA GLN A 8 17.53 -15.82 0.04
C GLN A 8 16.46 -14.89 0.61
N GLN A 9 16.51 -13.64 0.15
CA GLN A 9 15.43 -12.66 0.28
C GLN A 9 14.10 -13.40 0.22
N GLU A 10 13.14 -13.10 1.10
CA GLU A 10 11.74 -13.43 0.79
C GLU A 10 11.45 -12.76 -0.55
N PRO A 11 11.47 -13.49 -1.69
CA PRO A 11 11.49 -12.83 -2.99
C PRO A 11 10.12 -12.20 -3.29
N TYR A 12 9.14 -12.52 -2.46
CA TYR A 12 7.76 -12.14 -2.61
C TYR A 12 7.07 -12.14 -1.24
N LEU A 13 6.53 -10.99 -0.85
CA LEU A 13 5.67 -10.86 0.32
C LEU A 13 4.22 -10.70 -0.16
N LYS A 14 3.38 -11.69 0.14
CA LYS A 14 1.95 -11.59 -0.13
C LYS A 14 1.36 -10.43 0.67
N LEU A 15 0.58 -9.56 0.02
CA LEU A 15 -0.11 -8.47 0.71
C LEU A 15 -1.01 -8.99 1.83
N THR A 16 -1.67 -10.13 1.63
CA THR A 16 -2.50 -10.78 2.64
C THR A 16 -1.74 -11.25 3.89
N ALA A 17 -0.40 -11.28 3.87
CA ALA A 17 0.39 -11.71 5.01
C ALA A 17 0.61 -10.59 6.04
N ARG A 18 0.71 -9.32 5.59
CA ARG A 18 1.13 -8.21 6.45
C ARG A 18 0.46 -6.87 6.17
N ALA A 19 -0.19 -6.73 5.01
CA ALA A 19 -0.86 -5.49 4.68
C ALA A 19 -2.16 -5.36 5.49
N GLN A 20 -2.56 -4.11 5.66
CA GLN A 20 -3.86 -3.75 6.15
C GLN A 20 -4.55 -2.87 5.11
N VAL A 21 -5.87 -2.96 5.06
CA VAL A 21 -6.71 -2.17 4.19
C VAL A 21 -7.65 -1.29 5.00
N LEU A 22 -8.00 -0.16 4.42
CA LEU A 22 -9.04 0.73 4.91
C LEU A 22 -9.83 1.18 3.69
N GLU A 23 -11.13 0.91 3.70
CA GLU A 23 -12.02 1.40 2.66
C GLU A 23 -12.53 2.79 3.06
N GLU A 24 -12.39 3.73 2.15
CA GLU A 24 -12.88 5.09 2.35
C GLU A 24 -14.40 5.14 2.25
N ALA A 25 -15.04 5.82 3.20
CA ALA A 25 -16.46 6.05 3.14
C ALA A 25 -16.82 6.95 1.94
N ARG A 26 -17.89 6.61 1.24
CA ARG A 26 -18.34 7.37 0.06
C ARG A 26 -18.55 8.86 0.41
N GLY A 27 -17.93 9.74 -0.38
CA GLY A 27 -18.03 11.19 -0.22
C GLY A 27 -17.15 11.79 0.88
N GLN A 28 -16.27 10.99 1.50
CA GLN A 28 -15.32 11.45 2.51
C GLN A 28 -13.89 11.15 2.07
N ALA A 29 -13.42 11.90 1.06
CA ALA A 29 -12.06 11.78 0.58
C ALA A 29 -11.07 12.10 1.70
N LEU A 30 -10.28 11.10 2.11
CA LEU A 30 -9.29 11.25 3.15
C LEU A 30 -8.00 11.80 2.53
N THR A 31 -7.35 12.71 3.25
CA THR A 31 -5.93 12.99 3.04
C THR A 31 -5.10 11.84 3.57
N THR A 32 -3.85 11.74 3.13
CA THR A 32 -2.91 10.70 3.61
C THR A 32 -2.70 10.73 5.12
N VAL A 33 -2.63 11.92 5.72
CA VAL A 33 -2.49 12.10 7.17
C VAL A 33 -3.75 11.61 7.89
N GLN A 34 -4.94 11.90 7.36
CA GLN A 34 -6.19 11.41 7.94
C GLN A 34 -6.28 9.88 7.85
N ALA A 35 -5.99 9.30 6.68
CA ALA A 35 -5.99 7.84 6.50
C ALA A 35 -4.99 7.15 7.44
N TRP A 36 -3.81 7.75 7.66
CA TRP A 36 -2.80 7.22 8.58
C TRP A 36 -3.31 7.10 10.02
N HIS A 37 -4.07 8.09 10.49
CA HIS A 37 -4.62 8.13 11.84
C HIS A 37 -5.99 7.47 12.01
N GLN A 38 -6.63 7.08 10.91
CA GLN A 38 -7.98 6.52 10.94
C GLN A 38 -8.02 5.22 11.75
N ALA A 39 -9.03 5.08 12.61
CA ALA A 39 -9.37 3.82 13.23
C ALA A 39 -10.11 2.92 12.22
N GLY A 40 -9.96 1.60 12.30
CA GLY A 40 -10.69 0.67 11.43
C GLY A 40 -9.90 0.06 10.27
N TRP A 41 -8.58 0.17 10.28
CA TRP A 41 -7.72 -0.66 9.42
C TRP A 41 -7.94 -2.15 9.72
N GLN A 42 -8.24 -2.91 8.68
CA GLN A 42 -8.46 -4.36 8.76
C GLN A 42 -7.30 -5.10 8.10
N PRO A 43 -6.97 -6.34 8.51
CA PRO A 43 -6.05 -7.18 7.77
C PRO A 43 -6.46 -7.32 6.30
N ALA A 44 -5.50 -7.28 5.38
CA ALA A 44 -5.76 -7.54 3.98
C ALA A 44 -6.12 -9.03 3.78
N THR A 45 -7.24 -9.30 3.11
CA THR A 45 -7.69 -10.65 2.74
C THR A 45 -7.83 -10.73 1.23
N ALA A 46 -7.86 -11.93 0.66
CA ALA A 46 -8.13 -12.08 -0.77
C ALA A 46 -9.47 -11.43 -1.16
N ASP A 47 -10.48 -11.58 -0.31
CA ASP A 47 -11.83 -11.05 -0.54
C ASP A 47 -11.85 -9.52 -0.55
N ASN A 48 -11.27 -8.86 0.45
CA ASN A 48 -11.29 -7.40 0.49
C ASN A 48 -10.36 -6.78 -0.56
N LEU A 49 -9.29 -7.46 -0.96
CA LEU A 49 -8.42 -7.03 -2.04
C LEU A 49 -9.10 -7.18 -3.42
N ALA A 50 -9.86 -8.25 -3.65
CA ALA A 50 -10.53 -8.51 -4.92
C ALA A 50 -11.95 -7.91 -5.03
N ALA A 51 -12.48 -7.33 -3.96
CA ALA A 51 -13.85 -6.80 -3.95
C ALA A 51 -14.04 -5.72 -5.03
N PRO A 52 -15.10 -5.82 -5.86
CA PRO A 52 -15.42 -4.81 -6.85
C PRO A 52 -15.80 -3.50 -6.15
N ARG A 53 -15.27 -2.40 -6.65
CA ARG A 53 -15.44 -1.06 -6.08
C ARG A 53 -15.82 -0.06 -7.17
N SER A 54 -16.77 0.82 -6.87
CA SER A 54 -17.14 1.93 -7.74
C SER A 54 -16.98 3.24 -6.98
N LEU A 55 -16.21 4.17 -7.55
CA LEU A 55 -16.04 5.52 -6.98
C LEU A 55 -15.59 5.50 -5.51
N SER A 56 -14.70 4.58 -5.14
CA SER A 56 -14.12 4.51 -3.80
C SER A 56 -12.61 4.40 -3.83
N THR A 57 -11.98 4.89 -2.76
CA THR A 57 -10.56 4.78 -2.51
C THR A 57 -10.32 3.60 -1.58
N LEU A 58 -9.44 2.68 -1.98
CA LEU A 58 -8.92 1.64 -1.09
C LEU A 58 -7.54 2.06 -0.60
N TRP A 59 -7.42 2.33 0.69
CA TRP A 59 -6.14 2.58 1.32
C TRP A 59 -5.48 1.25 1.68
N LEU A 60 -4.21 1.10 1.29
CA LEU A 60 -3.38 -0.05 1.67
C LEU A 60 -2.15 0.44 2.42
N ARG A 61 -1.85 -0.18 3.56
CA ARG A 61 -0.61 0.06 4.30
C ARG A 61 0.13 -1.24 4.55
N LEU A 62 1.45 -1.19 4.41
CA LEU A 62 2.34 -2.33 4.55
C LEU A 62 3.55 -1.94 5.41
N PRO A 63 3.73 -2.54 6.59
CA PRO A 63 4.95 -2.35 7.36
C PRO A 63 6.12 -3.07 6.65
N LEU A 64 7.13 -2.29 6.28
CA LEU A 64 8.37 -2.81 5.70
C LEU A 64 9.50 -2.68 6.72
N SER A 65 10.27 -3.75 6.88
CA SER A 65 11.51 -3.77 7.66
C SER A 65 12.64 -4.33 6.81
N ASN A 66 13.84 -3.75 6.96
CA ASN A 66 15.06 -4.36 6.46
C ASN A 66 15.68 -5.14 7.63
N LEU A 67 16.07 -6.39 7.41
CA LEU A 67 16.69 -7.24 8.45
C LEU A 67 18.18 -6.94 8.66
N GLY A 68 18.66 -5.78 8.18
CA GLY A 68 20.05 -5.35 8.25
C GLY A 68 20.26 -3.94 7.68
N ALA A 69 21.51 -3.50 7.60
CA ALA A 69 21.89 -2.17 7.12
C ALA A 69 21.78 -2.01 5.59
N THR A 70 21.60 -3.10 4.85
CA THR A 70 21.52 -3.08 3.39
C THR A 70 20.19 -2.49 2.92
N THR A 71 20.27 -1.56 1.97
CA THR A 71 19.10 -1.05 1.24
C THR A 71 18.56 -2.11 0.29
N TRP A 72 17.25 -2.34 0.31
CA TRP A 72 16.59 -3.31 -0.56
C TRP A 72 15.72 -2.58 -1.57
N GLU A 73 15.89 -2.92 -2.84
CA GLU A 73 14.91 -2.59 -3.88
C GLU A 73 13.74 -3.57 -3.80
N ARG A 74 12.51 -3.05 -3.87
CA ARG A 74 11.28 -3.85 -3.80
C ARG A 74 10.27 -3.33 -4.80
N TRP A 75 9.56 -4.26 -5.42
CA TRP A 75 8.46 -3.98 -6.33
C TRP A 75 7.14 -4.23 -5.61
N LEU A 76 6.19 -3.30 -5.77
CA LEU A 76 4.79 -3.52 -5.41
C LEU A 76 4.04 -3.82 -6.71
N GLU A 77 3.58 -5.05 -6.85
CA GLU A 77 2.76 -5.47 -7.97
C GLU A 77 1.28 -5.44 -7.55
N VAL A 78 0.45 -4.80 -8.38
CA VAL A 78 -0.99 -4.66 -8.16
C VAL A 78 -1.70 -5.20 -9.40
N THR A 79 -1.89 -6.51 -9.44
CA THR A 79 -2.51 -7.23 -10.56
C THR A 79 -3.55 -8.23 -10.04
N PRO A 80 -4.69 -8.47 -10.72
CA PRO A 80 -5.08 -7.93 -12.03
C PRO A 80 -5.94 -6.65 -11.94
N TRP A 81 -5.75 -5.80 -10.93
CA TRP A 81 -6.65 -4.68 -10.68
C TRP A 81 -6.64 -3.66 -11.82
N ARG A 82 -7.83 -3.27 -12.28
CA ARG A 82 -8.02 -2.07 -13.10
C ARG A 82 -8.10 -0.86 -12.17
N VAL A 83 -6.95 -0.36 -11.77
CA VAL A 83 -6.86 0.85 -10.93
C VAL A 83 -6.77 2.08 -11.84
N GLY A 84 -7.55 3.11 -11.56
CA GLY A 84 -7.48 4.38 -12.30
C GLY A 84 -6.23 5.18 -11.92
N GLU A 85 -6.01 5.34 -10.62
CA GLU A 85 -4.90 6.10 -10.03
C GLU A 85 -4.35 5.37 -8.80
N VAL A 86 -3.04 5.46 -8.59
CA VAL A 86 -2.33 4.92 -7.44
C VAL A 86 -1.40 5.99 -6.89
N ASP A 87 -1.62 6.38 -5.64
CA ASP A 87 -0.69 7.21 -4.88
C ASP A 87 0.07 6.37 -3.84
N LEU A 88 1.39 6.32 -3.98
CA LEU A 88 2.28 5.61 -3.08
C LEU A 88 3.00 6.60 -2.17
N TYR A 89 2.79 6.46 -0.86
CA TYR A 89 3.42 7.28 0.17
C TYR A 89 4.33 6.43 1.05
N GLN A 90 5.55 6.91 1.28
CA GLN A 90 6.49 6.29 2.22
C GLN A 90 6.49 7.06 3.53
N PHE A 91 6.32 6.36 4.66
CA PHE A 91 6.34 6.97 6.00
C PHE A 91 7.49 6.43 6.84
N ARG A 92 7.99 7.26 7.76
CA ARG A 92 8.79 6.76 8.88
C ARG A 92 7.84 6.19 9.92
N ARG A 93 8.16 5.04 10.52
CA ARG A 93 7.28 4.33 11.47
C ARG A 93 6.69 5.19 12.60
N ALA A 94 7.41 6.23 13.04
CA ALA A 94 7.02 7.11 14.15
C ALA A 94 6.29 8.39 13.72
N GLY A 95 6.04 8.62 12.43
CA GLY A 95 5.53 9.91 11.96
C GLY A 95 4.44 9.79 10.91
N ALA A 96 3.47 10.70 10.98
CA ALA A 96 2.41 10.87 9.99
C ALA A 96 2.83 11.77 8.81
N ARG A 97 4.14 12.07 8.68
CA ARG A 97 4.68 12.83 7.56
C ARG A 97 5.25 11.88 6.51
N ALA A 98 4.75 11.98 5.29
CA ALA A 98 5.30 11.26 4.15
C ALA A 98 6.72 11.77 3.85
N LEU A 99 7.65 10.82 3.69
CA LEU A 99 9.04 11.03 3.27
C LEU A 99 9.16 11.12 1.75
N ALA A 100 8.30 10.37 1.04
CA ALA A 100 8.26 10.32 -0.41
C ALA A 100 6.82 10.09 -0.88
N HIS A 101 6.51 10.58 -2.06
CA HIS A 101 5.24 10.38 -2.77
C HIS A 101 5.53 10.07 -4.24
N ARG A 102 4.82 9.08 -4.79
CA ARG A 102 4.80 8.77 -6.22
C ARG A 102 3.35 8.58 -6.64
N HIS A 103 2.99 9.18 -7.77
CA HIS A 103 1.69 9.02 -8.40
C HIS A 103 1.82 8.20 -9.68
N VAL A 104 0.88 7.28 -9.90
CA VAL A 104 0.75 6.49 -11.14
C VAL A 104 -0.69 6.53 -11.59
N GLY A 105 -0.94 6.96 -12.81
CA GLY A 105 -2.28 7.13 -13.35
C GLY A 105 -2.35 8.38 -14.23
N ALA A 106 -3.43 8.52 -14.98
CA ALA A 106 -3.73 9.80 -15.60
C ALA A 106 -4.34 10.70 -14.52
N PRO A 107 -3.95 11.98 -14.39
CA PRO A 107 -4.66 12.90 -13.52
C PRO A 107 -6.12 12.89 -13.96
N GLY A 108 -7.02 12.53 -13.04
CA GLY A 108 -8.44 12.46 -13.28
C GLY A 108 -8.88 13.68 -14.06
N ARG A 109 -9.43 13.44 -15.26
CA ARG A 109 -9.97 14.49 -16.10
C ARG A 109 -10.97 15.25 -15.23
N ALA A 110 -10.65 16.48 -14.84
CA ALA A 110 -11.60 17.35 -14.17
C ALA A 110 -12.86 17.36 -15.04
N LEU A 111 -13.94 16.77 -14.54
CA LEU A 111 -15.25 16.95 -15.14
C LEU A 111 -15.61 18.40 -14.84
N GLY A 112 -15.16 19.30 -15.72
CA GLY A 112 -15.69 20.65 -15.79
C GLY A 112 -17.09 20.59 -16.36
N ALA A 113 -18.06 21.00 -15.54
CA ALA A 113 -19.27 21.73 -15.92
C ALA A 113 -19.96 22.20 -14.63
#